data_AF-A0A7S1WPZ0-F1
#
_entry.id   AF-A0A7S1WPZ0-F1
#
_cell.length_a   1.000
_cell.length_b   1.000
_cell.length_c   1.000
_cell.angle_alpha   90.00
_cell.angle_beta   90.00
_cell.angle_gamma   90.00
#
_symmetry.space_group_name_H-M   'P 1'
#
loop_
_entity.id
_entity.type
_entity.pdbx_description
1 polymer ?
#
loop_
_entity_poly.entity_id
_entity_poly.type
_entity_poly.pdbx_seq_one_letter_code
_entity_poly.pdbx_strand_id
1 'polypeptide(L)'
;GGLISKWLGFASIMAFVSGSLVVGLLSDRRFARRLRTLLLSLIGMGIAGVGVFALALPSPLSPTGFVQNGLLHFCSVAVLSAAMGGVFPVAIELAAELVYPAEESTVVGAITSINTVSGMVYLMFMDRIPNTDVNLPFLSALVFALLLVYLAEERYVRRDADVGVGVR
;
A
#
# COMPACT_ATOMS: atom_id res chain seq x y z
N GLY A 1 -23.95 -14.04 8.82
CA GLY A 1 -23.03 -13.00 8.34
C GLY A 1 -22.43 -12.11 9.45
N GLY A 2 -23.14 -11.81 10.53
CA GLY A 2 -22.72 -10.74 11.47
C GLY A 2 -21.42 -10.96 12.25
N LEU A 3 -21.03 -12.20 12.57
CA LEU A 3 -19.79 -12.49 13.29
C LEU A 3 -18.54 -12.15 12.46
N ILE A 4 -18.51 -12.55 11.18
CA ILE A 4 -17.37 -12.31 10.28
C ILE A 4 -17.13 -10.80 10.11
N SER A 5 -18.20 -10.01 10.01
CA SER A 5 -18.10 -8.54 9.91
C SER A 5 -17.48 -7.90 11.15
N LYS A 6 -17.70 -8.45 12.35
CA LYS A 6 -17.12 -7.93 13.60
C LYS A 6 -15.63 -8.19 13.71
N TRP A 7 -15.16 -9.32 13.18
CA TRP A 7 -13.76 -9.72 13.21
C TRP A 7 -12.95 -9.17 12.02
N LEU A 8 -13.61 -8.65 11.00
CA LEU A 8 -12.97 -8.14 9.78
C LEU A 8 -11.92 -7.06 10.09
N GLY A 9 -12.28 -6.06 10.90
CA GLY A 9 -11.37 -4.97 11.28
C GLY A 9 -10.19 -5.42 12.13
N PHE A 10 -10.39 -6.39 13.01
CA PHE A 10 -9.30 -6.98 13.80
C PHE A 10 -8.34 -7.75 12.88
N ALA A 11 -8.87 -8.60 12.00
CA ALA A 11 -8.08 -9.38 11.06
C ALA A 11 -7.30 -8.50 10.08
N SER A 12 -7.90 -7.39 9.61
CA SER A 12 -7.21 -6.43 8.74
C SER A 12 -6.01 -5.80 9.44
N ILE A 13 -6.14 -5.40 10.71
CA ILE A 13 -5.04 -4.82 11.49
C ILE A 13 -3.93 -5.85 11.71
N MET A 14 -4.28 -7.08 12.11
CA MET A 14 -3.31 -8.16 12.29
C MET A 14 -2.57 -8.49 11.00
N ALA A 15 -3.29 -8.54 9.87
CA ALA A 15 -2.70 -8.74 8.56
C ALA A 15 -1.78 -7.58 8.17
N PHE A 16 -2.17 -6.33 8.44
CA PHE A 16 -1.35 -5.14 8.20
C PHE A 16 -0.03 -5.18 8.96
N VAL A 17 -0.06 -5.42 10.28
CA VAL A 17 1.14 -5.51 11.11
C VAL A 17 2.02 -6.70 10.70
N SER A 18 1.40 -7.84 10.39
CA SER A 18 2.15 -9.01 9.92
C SER A 18 2.81 -8.74 8.57
N GLY A 19 2.10 -8.07 7.67
CA GLY A 19 2.59 -7.65 6.37
C GLY A 19 3.78 -6.70 6.49
N SER A 20 3.70 -5.68 7.36
CA SER A 20 4.80 -4.73 7.56
C SER A 20 6.08 -5.40 8.08
N LEU A 21 5.95 -6.30 9.05
CA LEU A 21 7.08 -7.05 9.62
C LEU A 21 7.70 -8.00 8.58
N VAL A 22 6.88 -8.82 7.93
CA VAL A 22 7.36 -9.82 6.96
C VAL A 22 8.00 -9.14 5.75
N VAL A 23 7.35 -8.11 5.21
CA VAL A 23 7.85 -7.41 4.03
C VAL A 23 9.09 -6.60 4.36
N GLY A 24 9.18 -5.95 5.53
CA GLY A 24 10.39 -5.25 5.96
C GLY A 24 11.59 -6.20 6.09
N LEU A 25 11.41 -7.35 6.76
CA LEU A 25 12.47 -8.36 6.84
C LEU A 25 12.87 -8.92 5.45
N LEU A 26 11.90 -9.03 4.54
CA LEU A 26 12.12 -9.52 3.19
C LEU A 26 12.81 -8.48 2.30
N SER A 27 12.49 -7.19 2.45
CA SER A 27 13.12 -6.09 1.71
C SER A 27 14.60 -6.04 2.00
N ASP A 28 14.98 -6.13 3.27
CA ASP A 28 16.36 -6.02 3.72
C ASP A 28 17.20 -7.20 3.23
N ARG A 29 16.66 -8.42 3.33
CA ARG A 29 17.43 -9.63 3.03
C ARG A 29 17.50 -9.97 1.55
N ARG A 30 16.40 -9.82 0.81
CA ARG A 30 16.28 -10.39 -0.55
C ARG A 30 16.11 -9.36 -1.64
N PHE A 31 15.53 -8.20 -1.34
CA PHE A 31 15.19 -7.18 -2.34
C PHE A 31 16.00 -5.91 -2.21
N ALA A 32 17.19 -6.01 -1.61
CA ALA A 32 18.05 -4.87 -1.37
C ALA A 32 18.13 -3.96 -2.62
N ARG A 33 18.47 -4.48 -3.80
CA ARG A 33 18.60 -3.68 -5.05
C ARG A 33 17.36 -3.70 -5.97
N ARG A 34 16.21 -4.09 -5.44
CA ARG A 34 14.96 -4.27 -6.21
C ARG A 34 13.75 -3.75 -5.44
N LEU A 35 13.92 -2.70 -4.64
CA LEU A 35 12.87 -2.10 -3.82
C LEU A 35 11.69 -1.61 -4.65
N ARG A 36 11.93 -1.04 -5.85
CA ARG A 36 10.86 -0.62 -6.76
C ARG A 36 10.01 -1.80 -7.22
N THR A 37 10.64 -2.91 -7.59
CA THR A 37 9.92 -4.12 -8.04
C THR A 37 9.07 -4.70 -6.90
N LEU A 38 9.63 -4.74 -5.68
CA LEU A 38 8.89 -5.16 -4.49
C LEU A 38 7.70 -4.24 -4.23
N LEU A 39 7.90 -2.91 -4.27
CA LEU A 39 6.84 -1.92 -4.09
C LEU A 39 5.72 -2.06 -5.12
N LEU A 40 6.06 -2.20 -6.41
CA LEU A 40 5.10 -2.44 -7.49
C LEU A 40 4.29 -3.73 -7.26
N SER A 41 4.95 -4.79 -6.79
CA SER A 41 4.27 -6.06 -6.50
C SER A 41 3.28 -5.93 -5.34
N LEU A 42 3.63 -5.20 -4.29
CA LEU A 42 2.75 -4.95 -3.14
C LEU A 42 1.55 -4.09 -3.53
N ILE A 43 1.78 -3.01 -4.28
CA ILE A 43 0.67 -2.17 -4.79
C ILE A 43 -0.23 -3.00 -5.72
N GLY A 44 0.36 -3.82 -6.60
CA GLY A 44 -0.40 -4.73 -7.47
C GLY A 44 -1.25 -5.73 -6.69
N MET A 45 -0.70 -6.33 -5.62
CA MET A 45 -1.46 -7.18 -4.69
C MET A 45 -2.58 -6.42 -3.98
N GLY A 46 -2.33 -5.16 -3.60
CA GLY A 46 -3.34 -4.28 -3.02
C GLY A 46 -4.48 -3.99 -3.99
N ILE A 47 -4.17 -3.66 -5.25
CA ILE A 47 -5.15 -3.44 -6.32
C ILE A 47 -5.98 -4.71 -6.56
N ALA A 48 -5.35 -5.88 -6.61
CA ALA A 48 -6.07 -7.15 -6.74
C ALA A 48 -6.99 -7.40 -5.54
N GLY A 49 -6.50 -7.16 -4.31
CA GLY A 49 -7.27 -7.33 -3.08
C GLY A 49 -8.50 -6.42 -3.01
N VAL A 50 -8.32 -5.11 -3.26
CA VAL A 50 -9.46 -4.17 -3.30
C VAL A 50 -10.37 -4.43 -4.49
N GLY A 51 -9.84 -4.85 -5.65
CA GLY A 51 -10.62 -5.17 -6.83
C GLY A 51 -11.56 -6.36 -6.58
N VAL A 52 -11.04 -7.44 -5.99
CA VAL A 52 -11.86 -8.58 -5.55
C VAL A 52 -12.91 -8.14 -4.52
N PHE A 53 -12.51 -7.31 -3.54
CA PHE A 53 -13.44 -6.79 -2.53
C PHE A 53 -14.56 -5.92 -3.13
N ALA A 54 -14.21 -5.03 -4.07
CA ALA A 54 -15.15 -4.14 -4.74
C ALA A 54 -16.14 -4.90 -5.63
N LEU A 55 -15.69 -5.95 -6.34
CA LEU A 55 -16.55 -6.83 -7.14
C LEU A 55 -17.54 -7.63 -6.29
N ALA A 56 -17.21 -7.84 -5.02
CA ALA A 56 -18.01 -8.62 -4.09
C ALA A 56 -19.07 -7.77 -3.36
N LEU A 57 -18.93 -6.45 -3.39
CA LEU A 57 -19.91 -5.52 -2.83
C LEU A 57 -20.97 -5.10 -3.87
N PRO A 58 -22.18 -4.71 -3.40
CA PRO A 58 -23.17 -4.07 -4.25
C PRO A 58 -22.59 -2.82 -4.92
N SER A 59 -22.70 -2.74 -6.24
CA SER A 59 -22.25 -1.61 -7.05
C SER A 59 -23.31 -1.24 -8.08
N PRO A 60 -23.23 -0.06 -8.73
CA PRO A 60 -24.13 0.30 -9.82
C PRO A 60 -24.14 -0.72 -10.97
N LEU A 61 -23.06 -1.49 -11.12
CA LEU A 61 -22.91 -2.54 -12.13
C LEU A 61 -23.53 -3.88 -11.71
N SER A 62 -23.62 -4.15 -10.41
CA SER A 62 -24.19 -5.39 -9.86
C SER A 62 -24.84 -5.13 -8.50
N PRO A 63 -26.19 -5.10 -8.42
CA PRO A 63 -26.92 -4.81 -7.18
C PRO A 63 -26.66 -5.82 -6.06
N THR A 64 -26.28 -7.05 -6.41
CA THR A 64 -26.08 -8.16 -5.46
C THR A 64 -24.61 -8.49 -5.23
N GLY A 65 -23.68 -7.80 -5.91
CA GLY A 65 -22.28 -8.21 -6.03
C GLY A 65 -22.12 -9.43 -6.96
N PHE A 66 -20.94 -9.58 -7.56
CA PHE A 66 -20.65 -10.72 -8.45
C PHE A 66 -20.28 -11.99 -7.69
N VAL A 67 -19.77 -11.86 -6.46
CA VAL A 67 -19.31 -13.00 -5.65
C VAL A 67 -19.82 -12.86 -4.22
N GLN A 68 -20.74 -13.73 -3.80
CA GLN A 68 -21.33 -13.72 -2.45
C GLN A 68 -20.66 -14.75 -1.53
N ASN A 69 -19.33 -14.68 -1.43
CA ASN A 69 -18.58 -15.58 -0.54
C ASN A 69 -17.88 -14.79 0.56
N GLY A 70 -18.38 -14.92 1.79
CA GLY A 70 -17.84 -14.20 2.95
C GLY A 70 -16.37 -14.53 3.26
N LEU A 71 -15.90 -15.74 2.92
CA LEU A 71 -14.48 -16.08 3.05
C LEU A 71 -13.62 -15.32 2.04
N LEU A 72 -14.12 -15.15 0.81
CA LEU A 72 -13.42 -14.38 -0.21
C LEU A 72 -13.25 -12.92 0.22
N HIS A 73 -14.29 -12.31 0.81
CA HIS A 73 -14.21 -10.93 1.32
C HIS A 73 -13.16 -10.82 2.44
N PHE A 74 -13.15 -11.80 3.34
CA PHE A 74 -12.20 -11.82 4.45
C PHE A 74 -10.76 -11.96 3.93
N CYS A 75 -10.52 -12.90 3.01
CA CYS A 75 -9.22 -13.10 2.39
C CYS A 75 -8.77 -11.88 1.57
N SER A 76 -9.67 -11.24 0.80
CA SER A 76 -9.32 -10.08 -0.02
C SER A 76 -8.91 -8.89 0.83
N VAL A 77 -9.63 -8.64 1.94
CA VAL A 77 -9.27 -7.60 2.92
C VAL A 77 -7.95 -7.94 3.61
N ALA A 78 -7.74 -9.19 4.04
CA ALA A 78 -6.48 -9.59 4.68
C ALA A 78 -5.28 -9.42 3.74
N VAL A 79 -5.40 -9.83 2.47
CA VAL A 79 -4.35 -9.65 1.46
C VAL A 79 -4.08 -8.17 1.20
N LEU A 80 -5.14 -7.37 1.02
CA LEU A 80 -5.02 -5.92 0.88
C LEU A 80 -4.28 -5.31 2.07
N SER A 81 -4.72 -5.61 3.29
CA SER A 81 -4.12 -5.05 4.50
C SER A 81 -2.66 -5.45 4.67
N ALA A 82 -2.32 -6.72 4.44
CA ALA A 82 -0.93 -7.18 4.48
C ALA A 82 -0.05 -6.49 3.44
N ALA A 83 -0.55 -6.35 2.20
CA ALA A 83 0.16 -5.63 1.14
C ALA A 83 0.40 -4.16 1.53
N MET A 84 -0.64 -3.46 2.02
CA MET A 84 -0.53 -2.07 2.47
C MET A 84 0.41 -1.90 3.66
N GLY A 85 0.45 -2.87 4.58
CA GLY A 85 1.41 -2.89 5.68
C GLY A 85 2.85 -2.91 5.20
N GLY A 86 3.12 -3.66 4.11
CA GLY A 86 4.45 -3.73 3.50
C GLY A 86 4.83 -2.53 2.64
N VAL A 87 3.87 -1.79 2.09
CA VAL A 87 4.14 -0.62 1.23
C VAL A 87 4.93 0.45 1.97
N PHE A 88 4.59 0.73 3.24
CA PHE A 88 5.20 1.83 4.00
C PHE A 88 6.71 1.67 4.24
N PRO A 89 7.23 0.57 4.81
CA PRO A 89 8.68 0.41 5.00
C PRO A 89 9.45 0.42 3.67
N VAL A 90 8.93 -0.26 2.65
CA VAL A 90 9.59 -0.33 1.33
C VAL A 90 9.61 1.05 0.64
N ALA A 91 8.55 1.85 0.80
CA ALA A 91 8.48 3.20 0.24
C ALA A 91 9.45 4.16 0.92
N ILE A 92 9.63 4.06 2.26
CA ILE A 92 10.62 4.86 3.00
C ILE A 92 12.04 4.53 2.51
N GLU A 93 12.38 3.24 2.44
CA GLU A 93 13.70 2.80 1.97
C GLU A 93 13.99 3.28 0.55
N LEU A 94 13.03 3.11 -0.37
CA LEU A 94 13.17 3.59 -1.74
C LEU A 94 13.32 5.11 -1.80
N ALA A 95 12.54 5.85 -1.02
CA ALA A 95 12.63 7.31 -1.00
C ALA A 95 13.98 7.80 -0.42
N ALA A 96 14.51 7.12 0.60
CA ALA A 96 15.82 7.45 1.16
C ALA A 96 16.95 7.23 0.15
N GLU A 97 16.86 6.19 -0.69
CA GLU A 97 17.80 5.94 -1.80
C GLU A 97 17.71 7.03 -2.88
N LEU A 98 16.50 7.50 -3.21
CA LEU A 98 16.28 8.50 -4.26
C LEU A 98 16.70 9.92 -3.86
N VAL A 99 16.62 10.26 -2.57
CA VAL A 99 16.87 11.63 -2.07
C VAL A 99 18.26 11.76 -1.43
N TYR A 100 19.12 10.75 -1.55
CA TYR A 100 20.51 10.84 -1.08
C TYR A 100 21.20 12.11 -1.64
N PRO A 101 21.88 12.94 -0.81
CA PRO A 101 22.40 12.65 0.53
C PRO A 101 21.52 13.13 1.71
N ALA A 102 20.20 13.32 1.53
CA ALA A 102 19.33 13.74 2.63
C ALA A 102 19.28 12.70 3.77
N GLU A 103 19.11 13.19 5.00
CA GLU A 103 18.91 12.32 6.16
C GLU A 103 17.59 11.55 6.08
N GLU A 104 17.63 10.27 6.45
CA GLU A 104 16.48 9.37 6.44
C GLU A 104 15.32 9.88 7.32
N SER A 105 15.65 10.50 8.45
CA SER A 105 14.69 11.16 9.36
C SER A 105 13.84 12.22 8.64
N THR A 106 14.46 12.98 7.73
CA THR A 106 13.80 14.04 6.95
C THR A 106 12.85 13.43 5.93
N VAL A 107 13.27 12.35 5.26
CA VAL A 107 12.42 11.62 4.29
C VAL A 107 11.21 11.01 4.99
N VAL A 108 11.40 10.36 6.14
CA VAL A 108 10.31 9.79 6.94
C VAL A 108 9.33 10.88 7.40
N GLY A 109 9.84 12.02 7.88
CA GLY A 109 9.02 13.16 8.27
C GLY A 109 8.20 13.71 7.11
N ALA A 110 8.82 13.90 5.94
CA ALA A 110 8.15 14.37 4.73
C ALA A 110 7.04 13.42 4.28
N ILE A 111 7.32 12.12 4.16
CA ILE A 111 6.32 11.12 3.77
C ILE A 111 5.16 11.07 4.78
N THR A 112 5.47 11.06 6.08
CA THR A 112 4.45 10.98 7.14
C THR A 112 3.56 12.21 7.16
N SER A 113 4.12 13.40 6.95
CA SER A 113 3.34 14.64 6.84
C SER A 113 2.42 14.64 5.62
N ILE A 114 2.92 14.22 4.44
CA ILE A 114 2.10 14.07 3.22
C ILE A 114 0.97 13.07 3.46
N ASN A 115 1.26 11.92 4.07
CA ASN A 115 0.27 10.90 4.38
C ASN A 115 -0.82 11.42 5.34
N THR A 116 -0.41 12.17 6.37
CA THR A 116 -1.34 12.75 7.36
C THR A 116 -2.23 13.82 6.74
N VAL A 117 -1.66 14.73 5.94
CA VAL A 117 -2.42 15.77 5.22
C VAL A 117 -3.39 15.12 4.23
N SER A 118 -2.95 14.12 3.48
CA SER A 118 -3.81 13.39 2.55
C SER A 118 -4.96 12.70 3.26
N GLY A 119 -4.70 12.10 4.43
CA GLY A 119 -5.73 11.51 5.29
C GLY A 119 -6.75 12.54 5.79
N MET A 120 -6.29 13.72 6.22
CA MET A 120 -7.20 14.82 6.61
C MET A 120 -8.08 15.28 5.46
N VAL A 121 -7.51 15.46 4.27
CA VAL A 121 -8.25 15.83 3.06
C VAL A 121 -9.29 14.75 2.74
N TYR A 122 -8.92 13.47 2.76
CA TYR A 122 -9.86 12.38 2.53
C TYR A 122 -11.04 12.41 3.51
N LEU A 123 -10.76 12.56 4.82
CA LEU A 123 -11.79 12.64 5.85
C LEU A 123 -12.74 13.83 5.65
N MET A 124 -12.24 14.99 5.19
CA MET A 124 -13.08 16.16 4.90
C MET A 124 -14.11 15.91 3.79
N PHE A 125 -13.82 15.02 2.85
CA PHE A 125 -14.71 14.70 1.73
C PHE A 125 -15.48 13.39 1.92
N MET A 126 -15.20 12.62 2.97
CA MET A 126 -15.76 11.29 3.18
C MET A 126 -17.29 11.30 3.26
N ASP A 127 -17.90 12.29 3.92
CA ASP A 127 -19.36 12.41 4.06
C ASP A 127 -20.09 12.66 2.73
N ARG A 128 -19.37 13.07 1.68
CA ARG A 128 -19.93 13.30 0.34
C ARG A 128 -19.86 12.06 -0.54
N ILE A 129 -19.16 11.02 -0.12
CA ILE A 129 -18.96 9.80 -0.90
C ILE A 129 -20.01 8.77 -0.46
N PRO A 130 -20.89 8.29 -1.35
CA PRO A 130 -21.84 7.24 -1.02
C PRO A 130 -21.11 6.00 -0.50
N ASN A 131 -21.69 5.31 0.49
CA ASN A 131 -21.09 4.11 1.07
C ASN A 131 -20.81 3.00 0.05
N THR A 132 -21.54 2.97 -1.08
CA THR A 132 -21.31 2.04 -2.20
C THR A 132 -20.01 2.32 -2.94
N ASP A 133 -19.53 3.56 -2.89
CA ASP A 133 -18.47 4.09 -3.75
C ASP A 133 -17.17 4.33 -2.99
N VAL A 134 -17.14 4.10 -1.67
CA VAL A 134 -15.97 4.33 -0.80
C VAL A 134 -14.70 3.61 -1.27
N ASN A 135 -14.85 2.47 -1.96
CA ASN A 135 -13.71 1.72 -2.49
C ASN A 135 -13.10 2.35 -3.76
N LEU A 136 -13.85 3.17 -4.51
CA LEU A 136 -13.40 3.77 -5.77
C LEU A 136 -12.27 4.78 -5.56
N PRO A 137 -12.37 5.77 -4.64
CA PRO A 137 -11.26 6.65 -4.31
C PRO A 137 -10.01 5.87 -3.91
N PHE A 138 -10.15 4.85 -3.08
CA PHE A 138 -9.02 4.04 -2.63
C PHE A 138 -8.36 3.27 -3.77
N LEU A 139 -9.14 2.60 -4.64
CA LEU A 139 -8.62 1.94 -5.83
C LEU A 139 -7.93 2.94 -6.78
N SER A 140 -8.52 4.12 -6.99
CA SER A 140 -7.95 5.17 -7.84
C SER A 140 -6.61 5.67 -7.30
N ALA A 141 -6.49 5.84 -5.98
CA ALA A 141 -5.24 6.22 -5.32
C ALA A 141 -4.17 5.14 -5.49
N LEU A 142 -4.53 3.85 -5.40
CA LEU A 142 -3.59 2.75 -5.64
C LEU A 142 -3.13 2.68 -7.10
N VAL A 143 -4.03 2.86 -8.06
CA VAL A 143 -3.68 2.90 -9.50
C VAL A 143 -2.77 4.08 -9.80
N PHE A 144 -3.08 5.25 -9.23
CA PHE A 144 -2.23 6.43 -9.36
C PHE A 144 -0.86 6.23 -8.73
N ALA A 145 -0.79 5.67 -7.52
CA ALA A 145 0.47 5.32 -6.86
C ALA A 145 1.27 4.30 -7.68
N LEU A 146 0.63 3.27 -8.24
CA LEU A 146 1.27 2.31 -9.12
C LEU A 146 1.90 3.01 -10.33
N LEU A 147 1.18 3.93 -10.97
CA LEU A 147 1.68 4.70 -12.10
C LEU A 147 2.89 5.56 -11.70
N LEU A 148 2.82 6.28 -10.58
CA LEU A 148 3.93 7.11 -10.09
C LEU A 148 5.18 6.28 -9.79
N VAL A 149 5.03 5.14 -9.10
CA VAL A 149 6.16 4.23 -8.80
C VAL A 149 6.68 3.56 -10.07
N TYR A 150 5.80 3.29 -11.03
CA TYR A 150 6.21 2.77 -12.33
C TYR A 150 6.98 3.80 -13.16
N LEU A 151 6.69 5.10 -13.03
CA LEU A 151 7.43 6.14 -13.72
C LEU A 151 8.71 6.58 -12.99
N ALA A 152 8.81 6.32 -11.69
CA ALA A 152 9.99 6.63 -10.90
C ALA A 152 11.22 5.87 -11.41
N GLU A 153 12.28 6.58 -11.75
CA GLU A 153 13.58 5.99 -12.05
C GLU A 153 14.24 5.49 -10.77
N GLU A 154 14.72 4.24 -10.79
CA GLU A 154 15.36 3.61 -9.65
C GLU A 154 16.86 3.90 -9.67
N ARG A 155 17.36 4.61 -8.65
CA ARG A 155 18.78 4.94 -8.48
C ARG A 155 19.22 4.60 -7.05
N TYR A 156 20.32 3.86 -6.91
CA TYR A 156 20.83 3.35 -5.63
C TYR A 156 22.13 4.05 -5.20
N VAL A 157 22.08 5.38 -5.11
CA VAL A 157 23.29 6.20 -4.90
C VAL A 157 23.86 6.02 -3.50
N ARG A 158 23.01 5.88 -2.47
CA ARG A 158 23.45 5.72 -1.07
C ARG A 158 24.33 4.49 -0.90
N ARG A 159 23.90 3.36 -1.46
CA ARG A 159 24.65 2.10 -1.35
C ARG A 159 25.93 2.07 -2.14
N ASP A 160 25.96 2.72 -3.30
CA ASP A 160 27.20 2.81 -4.07
C ASP A 160 28.23 3.66 -3.30
N ALA A 161 27.78 4.72 -2.62
CA ALA A 161 28.61 5.51 -1.70
C ALA A 161 29.08 4.70 -0.49
N ASP A 162 28.21 3.91 0.16
CA ASP A 162 28.56 3.08 1.33
C ASP A 162 29.61 1.99 1.01
N VAL A 163 29.63 1.48 -0.23
CA VAL A 163 30.62 0.48 -0.68
C VAL A 163 31.95 1.14 -1.12
N GLY A 164 32.02 2.47 -1.14
CA GLY A 164 33.21 3.20 -1.58
C GLY A 164 33.46 3.10 -3.09
N VAL A 165 32.45 2.71 -3.88
CA VAL A 165 32.52 2.80 -5.34
C VAL A 165 32.40 4.28 -5.68
N GLY A 166 33.52 4.91 -6.02
CA GLY A 166 33.59 6.36 -6.25
C GLY A 166 32.42 6.85 -7.10
N VAL A 167 31.57 7.67 -6.48
CA VAL A 167 30.44 8.34 -7.14
C VAL A 167 31.03 9.23 -8.23
N ARG A 168 30.86 8.84 -9.50
CA ARG A 168 31.23 9.66 -10.66
C ARG A 168 30.07 10.55 -11.07
#